data_AF-A0A518IC08-F1
#
_entry.id   AF-A0A518IC08-F1
#
_cell.length_a   1.000
_cell.length_b   1.000
_cell.length_c   1.000
_cell.angle_alpha   90.00
_cell.angle_beta   90.00
_cell.angle_gamma   90.00
#
_symmetry.space_group_name_H-M   'P 1'
#
loop_
_entity.id
_entity.type
_entity.pdbx_description
1 polymer ?
#
loop_
_entity_poly.entity_id
_entity_poly.type
_entity_poly.pdbx_seq_one_letter_code
_entity_poly.pdbx_strand_id
1 'polypeptide(L)'
;MKLIALCLLTLTLIGCSNSTPAAPEVSPGLTEAQLVPTLQKIAETGKYDDVLQDLTVGLENAGHMQQAVAVQSFQEISDPEDVKKQAAQVLETIKK
;
A
#
# COMPACT_ATOMS: atom_id res chain seq x y z
N MET A 1 26.78 15.54 -52.56
CA MET A 1 25.56 15.52 -53.42
C MET A 1 24.97 14.13 -53.27
N LYS A 2 23.98 13.94 -52.39
CA LYS A 2 22.53 13.90 -52.70
C LYS A 2 22.19 12.79 -53.70
N LEU A 3 21.48 11.75 -53.21
CA LEU A 3 20.36 10.97 -53.79
C LEU A 3 20.15 9.74 -52.86
N ILE A 4 19.32 9.81 -51.81
CA ILE A 4 17.87 9.53 -51.79
C ILE A 4 17.62 8.04 -52.02
N ALA A 5 17.47 7.22 -50.97
CA ALA A 5 16.27 6.96 -50.16
C ALA A 5 15.52 5.71 -50.63
N LEU A 6 14.78 5.13 -49.69
CA LEU A 6 13.61 4.28 -49.93
C LEU A 6 13.89 2.79 -50.20
N CYS A 7 14.00 1.96 -49.14
CA CYS A 7 13.54 0.55 -49.23
C CYS A 7 13.49 -0.26 -47.91
N LEU A 8 13.36 0.33 -46.72
CA LEU A 8 13.24 -0.47 -45.47
C LEU A 8 12.20 0.12 -44.51
N LEU A 9 10.99 0.38 -44.99
CA LEU A 9 9.92 0.97 -44.19
C LEU A 9 8.56 0.32 -44.46
N THR A 10 8.49 -1.00 -44.55
CA THR A 10 7.21 -1.75 -44.59
C THR A 10 7.43 -3.22 -44.25
N LEU A 11 7.62 -3.59 -42.98
CA LEU A 11 7.52 -4.96 -42.42
C LEU A 11 8.01 -4.82 -40.96
N THR A 12 7.21 -4.78 -39.90
CA THR A 12 6.04 -5.61 -39.58
C THR A 12 5.18 -4.90 -38.53
N LEU A 13 4.04 -4.35 -38.97
CA LEU A 13 2.86 -4.14 -38.13
C LEU A 13 2.20 -5.50 -37.90
N ILE A 14 2.70 -6.29 -36.95
CA ILE A 14 2.02 -7.48 -36.45
C ILE A 14 2.21 -7.50 -34.93
N GLY A 15 1.11 -7.28 -34.21
CA GLY A 15 1.04 -7.53 -32.77
C GLY A 15 0.87 -6.29 -31.91
N CYS A 16 -0.15 -5.45 -32.17
CA CYS A 16 -0.86 -4.83 -31.04
C CYS A 16 -1.63 -5.94 -30.31
N SER A 17 -0.90 -6.83 -29.63
CA SER A 17 -1.49 -7.60 -28.54
C SER A 17 -1.87 -6.53 -27.53
N ASN A 18 -3.17 -6.27 -27.39
CA ASN A 18 -3.74 -5.49 -26.29
C ASN A 18 -3.54 -6.24 -24.96
N SER A 19 -2.28 -6.54 -24.63
CA SER A 19 -1.83 -6.82 -23.28
C SER A 19 -1.82 -5.47 -22.56
N THR A 20 -3.00 -4.87 -22.35
CA THR A 20 -3.16 -3.86 -21.32
C THR A 20 -2.57 -4.49 -20.08
N PRO A 21 -1.45 -3.98 -19.52
CA PRO A 21 -0.97 -4.48 -18.24
C PRO A 21 -2.15 -4.36 -17.30
N ALA A 22 -2.56 -5.46 -16.67
CA ALA A 22 -3.57 -5.38 -15.62
C ALA A 22 -3.11 -4.27 -14.68
N ALA A 23 -3.97 -3.26 -14.47
CA ALA A 23 -3.66 -2.20 -13.53
C ALA A 23 -3.28 -2.88 -12.20
N PRO A 24 -2.22 -2.44 -11.52
CA PRO A 24 -1.85 -3.01 -10.23
C PRO A 24 -3.09 -3.05 -9.35
N GLU A 25 -3.42 -4.23 -8.82
CA GLU A 25 -4.56 -4.37 -7.92
C GLU A 25 -4.27 -3.52 -6.69
N VAL A 26 -5.03 -2.44 -6.52
CA VAL A 26 -4.94 -1.58 -5.34
C VAL A 26 -5.60 -2.34 -4.20
N SER A 27 -4.90 -2.48 -3.07
CA SER A 27 -5.49 -3.10 -1.88
C SER A 27 -6.80 -2.40 -1.52
N PRO A 28 -7.89 -3.15 -1.25
CA PRO A 28 -9.14 -2.56 -0.78
C PRO A 28 -9.02 -2.00 0.66
N GLY A 29 -7.94 -2.31 1.37
CA GLY A 29 -7.75 -1.99 2.78
C GLY A 29 -8.54 -2.90 3.72
N LEU A 30 -8.26 -2.75 5.02
CA LEU A 30 -9.05 -3.37 6.08
C LEU A 30 -10.42 -2.69 6.21
N THR A 31 -11.44 -3.48 6.52
CA THR A 31 -12.75 -2.95 6.92
C THR A 31 -12.67 -2.31 8.31
N GLU A 32 -13.60 -1.41 8.64
CA GLU A 32 -13.68 -0.75 9.95
C GLU A 32 -13.69 -1.75 11.12
N ALA A 33 -14.42 -2.87 10.97
CA ALA A 33 -14.48 -3.94 11.96
C ALA A 33 -13.14 -4.68 12.16
N GLN A 34 -12.23 -4.62 11.18
CA GLN A 34 -10.90 -5.22 11.24
C GLN A 34 -9.81 -4.29 11.77
N LEU A 35 -10.04 -2.96 11.77
CA LEU A 35 -9.04 -1.98 12.21
C LEU A 35 -8.62 -2.19 13.67
N VAL A 36 -9.60 -2.22 14.57
CA VAL A 36 -9.37 -2.37 16.01
C VAL A 36 -8.70 -3.71 16.35
N PRO A 37 -9.19 -4.88 15.87
CA PRO A 37 -8.52 -6.16 16.11
C PRO A 37 -7.08 -6.22 15.57
N THR A 38 -6.83 -5.65 14.40
CA THR A 38 -5.49 -5.65 13.80
C THR A 38 -4.53 -4.78 14.62
N LEU A 39 -4.93 -3.56 14.98
CA LEU A 39 -4.11 -2.67 15.82
C LEU A 39 -3.87 -3.26 17.21
N GLN A 40 -4.87 -3.93 17.80
CA GLN A 40 -4.71 -4.67 19.05
C GLN A 40 -3.65 -5.77 18.92
N LYS A 41 -3.69 -6.57 17.84
CA LYS A 41 -2.68 -7.61 17.58
C LYS A 41 -1.28 -7.03 17.37
N ILE A 42 -1.15 -5.89 16.69
CA ILE A 42 0.14 -5.21 16.54
C ILE A 42 0.62 -4.68 17.89
N ALA A 43 -0.25 -4.11 18.72
CA ALA A 43 0.08 -3.64 20.07
C ALA A 43 0.54 -4.78 21.00
N GLU A 44 0.06 -6.00 20.77
CA GLU A 44 0.48 -7.19 21.53
C GLU A 44 1.79 -7.78 21.02
N THR A 45 2.01 -7.79 19.70
CA THR A 45 3.07 -8.59 19.07
C THR A 45 4.21 -7.80 18.45
N GLY A 46 3.99 -6.51 18.14
CA GLY A 46 4.91 -5.65 17.39
C GLY A 46 5.05 -6.01 15.91
N LYS A 47 4.25 -6.95 15.39
CA LYS A 47 4.38 -7.47 14.01
C LYS A 47 3.31 -6.87 13.10
N TYR A 48 3.72 -6.30 11.97
CA TYR A 48 2.81 -5.59 11.05
C TYR A 48 3.06 -5.84 9.56
N ASP A 49 4.14 -6.51 9.17
CA ASP A 49 4.60 -6.57 7.77
C ASP A 49 3.50 -7.03 6.79
N ASP A 50 2.76 -8.08 7.16
CA ASP A 50 1.72 -8.67 6.29
C ASP A 50 0.44 -7.82 6.20
N VAL A 51 0.27 -6.82 7.05
CA VAL A 51 -1.00 -6.09 7.22
C VAL A 51 -0.87 -4.58 7.07
N LEU A 52 0.36 -4.05 6.96
CA LEU A 52 0.59 -2.62 7.07
C LEU A 52 -0.09 -1.80 5.97
N GLN A 53 0.01 -2.27 4.73
CA GLN A 53 -0.62 -1.60 3.59
C GLN A 53 -2.15 -1.58 3.75
N ASP A 54 -2.75 -2.75 4.04
CA ASP A 54 -4.19 -2.87 4.21
C ASP A 54 -4.70 -2.06 5.40
N LEU A 55 -3.94 -2.03 6.50
CA LEU A 55 -4.24 -1.23 7.67
C LEU A 55 -4.20 0.27 7.36
N THR A 56 -3.19 0.72 6.63
CA THR A 56 -3.05 2.12 6.21
C THR A 56 -4.24 2.55 5.37
N VAL A 57 -4.56 1.79 4.31
CA VAL A 57 -5.71 2.08 3.44
C VAL A 57 -7.03 2.00 4.20
N GLY A 58 -7.18 1.03 5.10
CA GLY A 58 -8.38 0.90 5.93
C GLY A 58 -8.59 2.11 6.85
N LEU A 59 -7.52 2.62 7.47
CA LEU A 59 -7.56 3.83 8.30
C LEU A 59 -7.90 5.08 7.46
N GLU A 60 -7.33 5.21 6.26
CA GLU A 60 -7.66 6.29 5.32
C GLU A 60 -9.14 6.25 4.93
N ASN A 61 -9.64 5.06 4.54
CA ASN A 61 -11.04 4.85 4.17
C ASN A 61 -12.01 5.14 5.32
N ALA A 62 -11.61 4.86 6.57
CA ALA A 62 -12.38 5.18 7.78
C ALA A 62 -12.24 6.64 8.24
N GLY A 63 -11.46 7.47 7.55
CA GLY A 63 -11.26 8.89 7.89
C GLY A 63 -10.23 9.15 8.99
N HIS A 64 -9.48 8.13 9.42
CA HIS A 64 -8.41 8.20 10.42
C HIS A 64 -7.06 8.56 9.78
N MET A 65 -7.00 9.66 9.04
CA MET A 65 -5.84 10.04 8.21
C MET A 65 -4.54 10.21 9.02
N GLN A 66 -4.61 10.82 10.19
CA GLN A 66 -3.44 10.99 11.08
C GLN A 66 -2.94 9.64 11.60
N GLN A 67 -3.85 8.71 11.86
CA GLN A 67 -3.50 7.37 12.30
C GLN A 67 -2.92 6.55 11.15
N ALA A 68 -3.40 6.73 9.92
CA ALA A 68 -2.82 6.12 8.73
C ALA A 68 -1.35 6.55 8.55
N VAL A 69 -1.03 7.83 8.76
CA VAL A 69 0.35 8.32 8.77
C VAL A 69 1.16 7.72 9.93
N ALA A 70 0.55 7.65 11.12
CA ALA A 70 1.21 7.10 12.30
C ALA A 70 1.58 5.61 12.14
N VAL A 71 0.72 4.79 11.51
CA VAL A 71 1.06 3.37 11.30
C VAL A 71 2.12 3.20 10.21
N GLN A 72 2.17 4.07 9.19
CA GLN A 72 3.21 4.00 8.16
C GLN A 72 4.62 4.16 8.73
N SER A 73 4.78 4.94 9.82
CA SER A 73 6.07 5.11 10.49
C SER A 73 6.56 3.85 11.20
N PHE A 74 5.76 2.78 11.32
CA PHE A 74 6.21 1.52 11.93
C PHE A 74 7.44 0.94 11.21
N GLN A 75 7.53 1.14 9.88
CA GLN A 75 8.67 0.72 9.05
C GLN A 75 9.99 1.39 9.44
N GLU A 76 9.93 2.53 10.11
CA GLU A 76 11.10 3.29 10.55
C GLU A 76 11.55 2.89 11.96
N ILE A 77 10.77 2.06 12.67
CA ILE A 77 11.00 1.66 14.05
C ILE A 77 11.70 0.31 14.08
N SER A 78 12.92 0.30 14.62
CA SER A 78 13.71 -0.93 14.74
C SER A 78 13.35 -1.79 15.96
N ASP A 79 12.84 -1.18 17.04
CA ASP A 79 12.46 -1.87 18.27
C ASP A 79 10.97 -2.29 18.25
N PRO A 80 10.65 -3.60 18.27
CA PRO A 80 9.27 -4.07 18.33
C PRO A 80 8.48 -3.55 19.53
N GLU A 81 9.11 -3.25 20.66
CA GLU A 81 8.43 -2.69 21.82
C GLU A 81 7.93 -1.25 21.59
N ASP A 82 8.62 -0.48 20.76
CA ASP A 82 8.18 0.87 20.38
C ASP A 82 7.04 0.82 19.36
N VAL A 83 7.07 -0.15 18.43
CA VAL A 83 5.93 -0.44 17.55
C VAL A 83 4.69 -0.77 18.38
N LYS A 84 4.83 -1.64 19.40
CA LYS A 84 3.72 -2.02 20.29
C LYS A 84 3.11 -0.81 20.99
N LYS A 85 3.95 0.09 21.53
CA LYS A 85 3.49 1.33 22.18
C LYS A 85 2.75 2.23 21.20
N GLN A 86 3.28 2.45 20.00
CA GLN A 86 2.66 3.34 19.03
C GLN A 86 1.35 2.75 18.49
N ALA A 87 1.29 1.44 18.23
CA ALA A 87 0.04 0.77 17.87
C ALA A 87 -1.02 0.88 18.98
N ALA A 88 -0.63 0.76 20.25
CA ALA A 88 -1.53 1.00 21.37
C ALA A 88 -2.05 2.45 21.42
N GLN A 89 -1.21 3.45 21.13
CA GLN A 89 -1.63 4.85 21.07
C GLN A 89 -2.63 5.12 19.93
N VAL A 90 -2.37 4.56 18.75
CA VAL A 90 -3.29 4.64 17.61
C VAL A 90 -4.62 3.97 17.98
N LEU A 91 -4.58 2.78 18.56
CA LEU A 91 -5.74 2.02 19.00
C LEU A 91 -6.62 2.83 19.98
N GLU A 92 -6.01 3.45 20.99
CA GLU A 92 -6.72 4.29 21.96
C GLU A 92 -7.30 5.56 21.33
N THR A 93 -6.75 6.03 20.21
CA THR A 93 -7.26 7.20 19.51
C THR A 93 -8.48 6.87 18.66
N ILE A 94 -8.48 5.73 17.97
CA ILE A 94 -9.61 5.33 17.11
C ILE A 94 -10.81 4.76 17.88
N LYS A 95 -10.62 4.35 19.14
CA LYS A 95 -11.69 3.86 20.03
C LYS A 95 -12.52 4.98 20.68
N LYS A 96 -12.08 6.23 20.58
CA LYS A 96 -12.76 7.41 21.16
C LYS A 96 -13.81 7.96 20.22
#